data_AF-N9L5I5-F1
#
_entry.id   AF-N9L5I5-F1
#
_cell.length_a   1.000
_cell.length_b   1.000
_cell.length_c   1.000
_cell.angle_alpha   90.00
_cell.angle_beta   90.00
_cell.angle_gamma   90.00
#
_symmetry.space_group_name_H-M   'P 1'
#
loop_
_entity.id
_entity.type
_entity.pdbx_description
1 polymer ?
#
loop_
_entity_poly.entity_id
_entity_poly.type
_entity_poly.pdbx_seq_one_letter_code
_entity_poly.pdbx_strand_id
1 'polypeptide(L)'
;MSTQVGDQEIDWQKWESLEIDNEISFRDEYLLIQDYHENFDELLNGLYAVIDGFSHYKNDSKFGGYIASGRRRIIDTLDSMSLQYSAGGDLNFIKELYPYLLHWAEEYAETSHLYNLSPDAGGRYVWHISLGTEDYWYIALRLICFGLLTGYADQMSRI
;
A
#
# COMPACT_ATOMS: atom_id res chain seq x y z
N MET A 1 -1.38 10.98 16.34
CA MET A 1 0.03 11.17 15.95
C MET A 1 0.04 11.48 14.46
N SER A 2 0.86 12.43 14.01
CA SER A 2 0.88 12.92 12.63
C SER A 2 1.93 12.15 11.83
N THR A 3 1.54 11.50 10.74
CA THR A 3 2.49 10.88 9.81
C THR A 3 2.51 11.68 8.50
N GLN A 4 3.67 12.22 8.15
CA GLN A 4 3.87 13.00 6.93
C GLN A 4 4.38 12.11 5.80
N VAL A 5 3.80 12.25 4.60
CA VAL A 5 4.22 11.58 3.37
C VAL A 5 4.31 12.64 2.27
N GLY A 6 5.53 13.00 1.90
CA GLY A 6 5.76 14.19 1.08
C GLY A 6 5.22 15.45 1.79
N ASP A 7 4.30 16.16 1.14
CA ASP A 7 3.64 17.36 1.66
C ASP A 7 2.26 17.08 2.33
N GLN A 8 1.90 15.81 2.49
CA GLN A 8 0.58 15.39 2.98
C GLN A 8 0.66 14.72 4.36
N GLU A 9 -0.33 15.01 5.20
CA GLU A 9 -0.47 14.44 6.54
C GLU A 9 -1.57 13.37 6.55
N ILE A 10 -1.24 12.18 7.08
CA ILE A 10 -2.22 11.11 7.28
C ILE A 10 -3.03 11.40 8.55
N ASP A 11 -4.36 11.48 8.36
CA ASP A 11 -5.33 11.54 9.45
C ASP A 11 -5.81 10.12 9.80
N TRP A 12 -5.07 9.48 10.70
CA TRP A 12 -5.37 8.12 11.16
C TRP A 12 -6.74 8.00 11.85
N GLN A 13 -7.18 9.02 12.59
CA GLN A 13 -8.48 9.00 13.26
C GLN A 13 -9.62 9.04 12.24
N LYS A 14 -9.45 9.84 11.19
CA LYS A 14 -10.38 9.82 10.06
C LYS A 14 -10.41 8.45 9.41
N TRP A 15 -9.27 7.80 9.18
CA TRP A 15 -9.23 6.47 8.55
C TRP A 15 -9.88 5.40 9.40
N GLU A 16 -9.63 5.41 10.72
CA GLU A 16 -10.31 4.54 11.70
C GLU A 16 -11.83 4.73 11.66
N SER A 17 -12.30 5.98 11.56
CA SER A 17 -13.74 6.29 11.48
C SER A 17 -14.44 5.85 10.19
N LEU A 18 -13.71 5.31 9.20
CA LEU A 18 -14.25 4.76 7.96
C LEU A 18 -14.62 3.27 8.07
N GLU A 19 -14.51 2.69 9.26
CA GLU A 19 -15.05 1.36 9.52
C GLU A 19 -16.55 1.31 9.24
N ILE A 20 -16.99 0.18 8.66
CA ILE A 20 -18.38 -0.05 8.24
C ILE A 20 -19.03 -1.07 9.16
N ASP A 21 -20.03 -0.64 9.91
CA ASP A 21 -20.74 -1.47 10.89
C ASP A 21 -21.95 -2.24 10.31
N ASN A 22 -22.12 -2.24 8.99
CA ASN A 22 -23.32 -2.78 8.34
C ASN A 22 -23.04 -3.40 6.97
N GLU A 23 -23.38 -4.68 6.82
CA GLU A 23 -23.20 -5.46 5.60
C GLU A 23 -24.07 -5.01 4.41
N ILE A 24 -25.13 -4.21 4.63
CA ILE A 24 -26.02 -3.73 3.55
C ILE A 24 -25.25 -2.92 2.49
N SER A 25 -24.13 -2.28 2.86
CA SER A 25 -23.31 -1.52 1.91
C SER A 25 -22.34 -2.37 1.12
N PHE A 26 -22.14 -3.64 1.46
CA PHE A 26 -21.08 -4.45 0.88
C PHE A 26 -21.32 -4.66 -0.62
N ARG A 27 -20.26 -4.43 -1.40
CA ARG A 27 -20.22 -4.68 -2.85
C ARG A 27 -19.87 -6.14 -3.14
N ASP A 28 -19.18 -6.80 -2.21
CA ASP A 28 -18.84 -8.22 -2.27
C ASP A 28 -19.82 -9.03 -1.40
N GLU A 29 -20.66 -9.84 -2.05
CA GLU A 29 -21.66 -10.68 -1.38
C GLU A 29 -21.03 -11.82 -0.54
N TYR A 30 -19.74 -12.10 -0.73
CA TYR A 30 -19.01 -13.14 -0.01
C TYR A 30 -18.19 -12.62 1.18
N LEU A 31 -18.09 -11.29 1.34
CA LEU A 31 -17.42 -10.69 2.48
C LEU A 31 -18.36 -10.71 3.69
N LEU A 32 -17.98 -11.42 4.75
CA LEU A 32 -18.74 -11.42 6.00
C LEU A 32 -18.38 -10.20 6.84
N ILE A 33 -19.36 -9.64 7.56
CA ILE A 33 -19.13 -8.47 8.42
C ILE A 33 -18.05 -8.72 9.49
N GLN A 34 -18.02 -9.92 10.06
CA GLN A 34 -16.98 -10.29 11.03
C GLN A 34 -15.59 -10.30 10.39
N ASP A 35 -15.45 -10.95 9.23
CA ASP A 35 -14.18 -10.98 8.49
C ASP A 35 -13.75 -9.58 8.08
N TYR A 36 -14.70 -8.71 7.74
CA TYR A 36 -14.41 -7.30 7.45
C TYR A 36 -13.80 -6.58 8.65
N HIS A 37 -14.41 -6.65 9.84
CA HIS A 37 -13.89 -6.00 11.04
C HIS A 37 -12.49 -6.52 11.41
N GLU A 38 -12.30 -7.84 11.40
CA GLU A 38 -11.00 -8.45 11.68
C GLU A 38 -9.92 -7.98 10.67
N ASN A 39 -10.23 -7.98 9.37
CA ASN A 39 -9.31 -7.54 8.34
C ASN A 39 -9.08 -6.02 8.37
N PHE A 40 -10.09 -5.22 8.70
CA PHE A 40 -9.98 -3.76 8.76
C PHE A 40 -9.01 -3.34 9.87
N ASP A 41 -9.18 -3.90 11.07
CA ASP A 41 -8.27 -3.70 12.20
C ASP A 41 -6.86 -4.17 11.88
N GLU A 42 -6.70 -5.37 11.32
CA GLU A 42 -5.39 -5.91 10.98
C GLU A 42 -4.66 -5.02 9.97
N LEU A 43 -5.35 -4.62 8.90
CA LEU A 43 -4.76 -3.82 7.82
C LEU A 43 -4.46 -2.39 8.24
N LEU A 44 -5.34 -1.74 9.01
CA LEU A 44 -5.10 -0.37 9.47
C LEU A 44 -3.92 -0.31 10.45
N ASN A 45 -3.86 -1.25 11.40
CA ASN A 45 -2.74 -1.37 12.33
C ASN A 45 -1.44 -1.77 11.61
N GLY A 46 -1.52 -2.67 10.63
CA GLY A 46 -0.40 -3.07 9.78
C GLY A 46 0.17 -1.88 9.01
N LEU A 47 -0.70 -1.10 8.35
CA LEU A 47 -0.32 0.14 7.66
C LEU A 47 0.37 1.12 8.60
N TYR A 48 -0.22 1.38 9.77
CA TYR A 48 0.39 2.26 10.77
C TYR A 48 1.79 1.78 11.16
N ALA A 49 1.93 0.51 11.54
CA ALA A 49 3.19 -0.08 12.00
C ALA A 49 4.27 -0.07 10.90
N VAL A 50 3.88 -0.37 9.66
CA VAL A 50 4.81 -0.36 8.53
C VAL A 50 5.21 1.07 8.20
N ILE A 51 4.30 2.04 8.18
CA ILE A 51 4.62 3.44 7.82
C ILE A 51 5.46 4.11 8.91
N ASP A 52 5.09 3.94 10.19
CA ASP A 52 5.86 4.44 11.33
C ASP A 52 7.24 3.78 11.37
N GLY A 53 7.29 2.45 11.28
CA GLY A 53 8.51 1.67 11.26
C GLY A 53 9.41 1.95 10.05
N PHE A 54 8.86 2.25 8.88
CA PHE A 54 9.63 2.51 7.65
C PHE A 54 10.59 3.69 7.84
N SER A 55 10.16 4.72 8.57
CA SER A 55 11.01 5.87 8.91
C SER A 55 12.23 5.48 9.75
N HIS A 56 12.09 4.50 10.63
CA HIS A 56 13.18 3.94 11.43
C HIS A 56 14.08 3.01 10.60
N TYR A 57 13.49 2.18 9.73
CA TYR A 57 14.26 1.24 8.89
C TYR A 57 15.14 1.93 7.85
N LYS A 58 14.72 3.07 7.31
CA LYS A 58 15.50 3.88 6.35
C LYS A 58 16.87 4.29 6.89
N ASN A 59 17.01 4.40 8.21
CA ASN A 59 18.25 4.87 8.85
C ASN A 59 19.16 3.73 9.37
N ASP A 60 18.61 2.55 9.70
CA ASP A 60 19.35 1.52 10.46
C ASP A 60 19.44 0.13 9.80
N SER A 61 18.73 -0.14 8.70
CA SER A 61 18.61 -1.52 8.16
C SER A 61 19.46 -1.82 6.92
N LYS A 62 19.92 -3.08 6.80
CA LYS A 62 20.48 -3.62 5.56
C LYS A 62 19.40 -3.59 4.47
N PHE A 63 19.79 -3.33 3.21
CA PHE A 63 18.88 -3.14 2.08
C PHE A 63 17.77 -4.20 1.97
N GLY A 64 18.04 -5.46 2.31
CA GLY A 64 17.04 -6.54 2.26
C GLY A 64 15.82 -6.34 3.17
N GLY A 65 16.00 -5.84 4.40
CA GLY A 65 14.89 -5.55 5.31
C GLY A 65 14.06 -4.36 4.83
N TYR A 66 14.75 -3.36 4.29
CA TYR A 66 14.13 -2.16 3.75
C TYR A 66 13.28 -2.45 2.49
N ILE A 67 13.76 -3.31 1.58
CA ILE A 67 12.98 -3.80 0.43
C ILE A 67 11.75 -4.58 0.90
N ALA A 68 11.90 -5.50 1.85
CA ALA A 68 10.79 -6.31 2.33
C ALA A 68 9.67 -5.44 2.95
N SER A 69 10.04 -4.47 3.79
CA SER A 69 9.09 -3.53 4.39
C SER A 69 8.45 -2.61 3.35
N GLY A 70 9.21 -2.13 2.36
CA GLY A 70 8.66 -1.29 1.28
C GLY A 70 7.63 -2.04 0.44
N ARG A 71 7.93 -3.29 0.08
CA ARG A 71 6.99 -4.18 -0.62
C ARG A 71 5.73 -4.42 0.22
N ARG A 72 5.89 -4.72 1.52
CA ARG A 72 4.77 -4.96 2.44
C ARG A 72 3.88 -3.72 2.56
N ARG A 73 4.45 -2.52 2.69
CA ARG A 73 3.71 -1.25 2.73
C ARG A 73 2.77 -1.08 1.54
N ILE A 74 3.27 -1.36 0.34
CA ILE A 74 2.47 -1.27 -0.90
C ILE A 74 1.32 -2.28 -0.89
N ILE A 75 1.61 -3.52 -0.50
CA ILE A 75 0.61 -4.59 -0.45
C ILE A 75 -0.48 -4.26 0.57
N ASP A 76 -0.11 -3.87 1.80
CA ASP A 76 -1.07 -3.57 2.87
C ASP A 76 -1.94 -2.36 2.51
N THR A 77 -1.37 -1.38 1.81
CA THR A 77 -2.13 -0.23 1.25
C THR A 77 -3.16 -0.71 0.23
N LEU A 78 -2.73 -1.55 -0.73
CA LEU A 78 -3.62 -2.09 -1.75
C LEU A 78 -4.69 -3.00 -1.14
N ASP A 79 -4.35 -3.79 -0.11
CA ASP A 79 -5.28 -4.63 0.65
C ASP A 79 -6.34 -3.79 1.34
N SER A 80 -5.93 -2.68 1.97
CA SER A 80 -6.87 -1.72 2.57
C SER A 80 -7.80 -1.11 1.51
N MET A 81 -7.27 -0.71 0.36
CA MET A 81 -8.08 -0.20 -0.76
C MET A 81 -9.08 -1.23 -1.28
N SER A 82 -8.65 -2.49 -1.42
CA SER A 82 -9.50 -3.59 -1.87
C SER A 82 -10.58 -3.93 -0.86
N LEU A 83 -10.25 -4.03 0.43
CA LEU A 83 -11.21 -4.30 1.49
C LEU A 83 -12.28 -3.20 1.56
N GLN A 84 -11.84 -1.93 1.57
CA GLN A 84 -12.77 -0.79 1.58
C GLN A 84 -13.64 -0.73 0.33
N TYR A 85 -13.09 -1.08 -0.84
CA TYR A 85 -13.90 -1.21 -2.04
C TYR A 85 -14.94 -2.32 -1.91
N SER A 86 -14.55 -3.53 -1.48
CA SER A 86 -15.46 -4.66 -1.31
C SER A 86 -16.54 -4.42 -0.25
N ALA A 87 -16.22 -3.72 0.83
CA ALA A 87 -17.16 -3.42 1.91
C ALA A 87 -18.12 -2.25 1.61
N GLY A 88 -18.00 -1.62 0.44
CA GLY A 88 -18.88 -0.49 0.10
C GLY A 88 -18.40 0.88 0.58
N GLY A 89 -17.16 0.98 1.05
CA GLY A 89 -16.58 2.20 1.60
C GLY A 89 -16.56 3.39 0.63
N ASP A 90 -16.33 4.57 1.20
CA ASP A 90 -16.29 5.83 0.46
C ASP A 90 -15.16 5.81 -0.58
N LEU A 91 -15.53 6.02 -1.84
CA LEU A 91 -14.56 6.11 -2.94
C LEU A 91 -13.62 7.31 -2.80
N ASN A 92 -14.00 8.35 -2.06
CA ASN A 92 -13.11 9.48 -1.78
C ASN A 92 -11.91 9.06 -0.93
N PHE A 93 -12.10 8.13 0.02
CA PHE A 93 -10.99 7.57 0.79
C PHE A 93 -10.01 6.82 -0.12
N ILE A 94 -10.52 5.98 -1.03
CA ILE A 94 -9.69 5.26 -2.00
C ILE A 94 -8.91 6.23 -2.91
N LYS A 95 -9.55 7.34 -3.32
CA LYS A 95 -8.91 8.40 -4.11
C LYS A 95 -7.86 9.19 -3.33
N GLU A 96 -8.10 9.41 -2.04
CA GLU A 96 -7.18 10.06 -1.12
C GLU A 96 -5.97 9.18 -0.80
N LEU A 97 -6.16 7.86 -0.72
CA LEU A 97 -5.10 6.90 -0.44
C LEU A 97 -4.13 6.73 -1.62
N TYR A 98 -4.61 6.94 -2.85
CA TYR A 98 -3.84 6.66 -4.07
C TYR A 98 -2.53 7.49 -4.22
N PRO A 99 -2.51 8.81 -3.98
CA PRO A 99 -1.25 9.58 -3.97
C PRO A 99 -0.20 9.04 -3.01
N TYR A 100 -0.60 8.58 -1.81
CA TYR A 100 0.31 7.97 -0.84
C TYR A 100 0.88 6.66 -1.38
N LEU A 101 0.02 5.78 -1.92
CA LEU A 101 0.44 4.54 -2.57
C LEU A 101 1.45 4.79 -3.69
N LEU A 102 1.22 5.80 -4.53
CA LEU A 102 2.11 6.16 -5.62
C LEU A 102 3.48 6.63 -5.12
N HIS A 103 3.49 7.52 -4.13
CA HIS A 103 4.73 7.97 -3.49
C HIS A 103 5.51 6.80 -2.88
N TRP A 104 4.82 5.90 -2.17
CA TRP A 104 5.46 4.74 -1.57
C TRP A 104 5.97 3.72 -2.59
N ALA A 105 5.32 3.60 -3.74
CA ALA A 105 5.77 2.79 -4.87
C ALA A 105 7.07 3.34 -5.47
N GLU A 106 7.17 4.67 -5.64
CA GLU A 106 8.41 5.33 -6.09
C GLU A 106 9.55 5.13 -5.08
N GLU A 107 9.30 5.36 -3.78
CA GLU A 107 10.31 5.12 -2.74
C GLU A 107 10.80 3.66 -2.74
N TYR A 108 9.89 2.72 -2.98
CA TYR A 108 10.24 1.31 -3.08
C TYR A 108 11.06 1.00 -4.34
N ALA A 109 10.70 1.57 -5.49
CA ALA A 109 11.44 1.41 -6.73
C ALA A 109 12.88 1.97 -6.60
N GLU A 110 13.03 3.15 -6.00
CA GLU A 110 14.35 3.74 -5.72
C GLU A 110 15.18 2.86 -4.78
N THR A 111 14.55 2.37 -3.71
CA THR A 111 15.18 1.45 -2.76
C THR A 111 15.69 0.17 -3.43
N SER A 112 14.87 -0.44 -4.27
CA SER A 112 15.23 -1.64 -5.01
C SER A 112 16.36 -1.36 -6.02
N HIS A 113 16.34 -0.19 -6.67
CA HIS A 113 17.42 0.25 -7.54
C HIS A 113 18.75 0.36 -6.77
N LEU A 114 18.74 1.01 -5.61
CA LEU A 114 19.93 1.15 -4.76
C LEU A 114 20.44 -0.22 -4.27
N TYR A 115 19.55 -1.15 -3.94
CA TYR A 115 19.95 -2.52 -3.61
C TYR A 115 20.68 -3.20 -4.76
N ASN A 116 20.18 -3.11 -5.99
CA ASN A 116 20.81 -3.70 -7.17
C ASN A 116 22.22 -3.13 -7.43
N LEU A 117 22.48 -1.89 -7.03
CA LEU A 117 23.80 -1.27 -7.09
C LEU A 117 24.72 -1.65 -5.91
N SER A 118 24.15 -2.18 -4.83
CA SER A 118 24.88 -2.48 -3.59
C SER A 118 25.66 -3.80 -3.67
N PRO A 119 26.72 -3.98 -2.87
CA PRO A 119 27.40 -5.26 -2.74
C PRO A 119 26.48 -6.40 -2.27
N ASP A 120 25.40 -6.09 -1.54
CA ASP A 120 24.45 -7.07 -1.00
C ASP A 120 23.69 -7.83 -2.10
N ALA A 121 23.56 -7.25 -3.29
CA ALA A 121 22.95 -7.92 -4.44
C ALA A 121 23.86 -9.00 -5.05
N GLY A 122 25.17 -9.00 -4.75
CA GLY A 122 26.11 -9.99 -5.26
C GLY A 122 26.14 -10.08 -6.80
N GLY A 123 25.90 -8.96 -7.49
CA GLY A 123 25.83 -8.88 -8.95
C GLY A 123 24.51 -9.39 -9.57
N ARG A 124 23.51 -9.74 -8.76
CA ARG A 124 22.17 -10.10 -9.24
C ARG A 124 21.37 -8.83 -9.51
N TYR A 125 20.54 -8.88 -10.55
CA TYR A 125 19.53 -7.85 -10.79
C TYR A 125 18.16 -8.40 -10.37
N VAL A 126 17.50 -7.70 -9.45
CA VAL A 126 16.17 -8.04 -8.94
C VAL A 126 15.19 -6.97 -9.39
N TRP A 127 14.14 -7.38 -10.11
CA TRP A 127 13.02 -6.51 -10.45
C TRP A 127 12.27 -6.13 -9.18
N HIS A 128 11.97 -4.84 -8.98
CA HIS A 128 11.21 -4.37 -7.83
C HIS A 128 9.75 -4.87 -7.86
N ILE A 129 9.14 -4.89 -9.04
CA ILE A 129 7.85 -5.56 -9.30
C ILE A 129 8.05 -6.51 -10.48
N SER A 130 7.97 -7.82 -10.23
CA SER A 130 8.17 -8.83 -11.27
C SER A 130 6.82 -9.31 -11.82
N LEU A 131 6.61 -9.18 -13.13
CA LEU A 131 5.39 -9.66 -13.79
C LEU A 131 5.29 -11.20 -13.83
N GLY A 132 6.42 -11.90 -13.64
CA GLY A 132 6.47 -13.36 -13.61
C GLY A 132 6.25 -13.98 -12.23
N THR A 133 5.99 -13.17 -11.20
CA THR A 133 5.75 -13.61 -9.82
C THR A 133 4.36 -13.18 -9.35
N GLU A 134 4.03 -13.49 -8.10
CA GLU A 134 2.78 -13.05 -7.48
C GLU A 134 2.69 -11.52 -7.34
N ASP A 135 3.79 -10.77 -7.51
CA ASP A 135 3.80 -9.31 -7.51
C ASP A 135 2.92 -8.73 -8.62
N TYR A 136 2.71 -9.48 -9.70
CA TYR A 136 1.75 -9.11 -10.74
C TYR A 136 0.34 -8.90 -10.16
N TRP A 137 -0.15 -9.86 -9.37
CA TRP A 137 -1.49 -9.81 -8.80
C TRP A 137 -1.56 -8.96 -7.54
N TYR A 138 -0.55 -9.08 -6.67
CA TYR A 138 -0.54 -8.35 -5.40
C TYR A 138 -0.30 -6.85 -5.56
N ILE A 139 0.46 -6.44 -6.58
CA ILE A 139 0.88 -5.05 -6.78
C ILE A 139 0.47 -4.54 -8.15
N ALA A 140 1.08 -5.04 -9.23
CA ALA A 140 1.05 -4.39 -10.54
C ALA A 140 -0.38 -4.17 -11.08
N LEU A 141 -1.18 -5.24 -11.09
CA LEU A 141 -2.54 -5.18 -11.60
C LEU A 141 -3.40 -4.23 -10.78
N ARG A 142 -3.33 -4.32 -9.45
CA ARG A 142 -4.16 -3.54 -8.53
C ARG A 142 -3.77 -2.06 -8.55
N LEU A 143 -2.47 -1.77 -8.60
CA LEU A 143 -1.94 -0.41 -8.70
C LEU A 143 -2.43 0.29 -9.97
N ILE A 144 -2.40 -0.40 -11.12
CA ILE A 144 -2.92 0.09 -12.40
C ILE A 144 -4.44 0.24 -12.35
N CYS A 145 -5.16 -0.79 -11.91
CA CYS A 145 -6.62 -0.76 -11.82
C CYS A 145 -7.12 0.38 -10.95
N PHE A 146 -6.57 0.53 -9.73
CA PHE A 146 -6.94 1.63 -8.87
C PHE A 146 -6.56 2.97 -9.48
N GLY A 147 -5.38 3.12 -10.10
CA GLY A 147 -4.98 4.38 -10.75
C GLY A 147 -5.95 4.82 -11.86
N LEU A 148 -6.41 3.87 -12.67
CA LEU A 148 -7.45 4.13 -13.67
C LEU A 148 -8.78 4.55 -13.03
N LEU A 149 -9.22 3.85 -11.98
CA LEU A 149 -10.53 4.05 -11.35
C LEU A 149 -10.60 5.29 -10.45
N THR A 150 -9.47 5.70 -9.85
CA THR A 150 -9.38 6.87 -8.98
C THR A 150 -9.11 8.16 -9.75
N GLY A 151 -8.81 8.08 -11.06
CA GLY A 151 -8.58 9.22 -11.93
C GLY A 151 -7.11 9.68 -12.01
N TYR A 152 -6.17 8.84 -11.58
CA TYR A 152 -4.72 9.10 -11.58
C TYR A 152 -4.00 8.39 -12.74
N ALA A 153 -4.72 8.04 -13.80
CA ALA A 153 -4.20 7.33 -14.97
C ALA A 153 -3.01 8.06 -15.63
N ASP A 154 -3.02 9.38 -15.63
CA ASP A 154 -1.97 10.26 -16.15
C ASP A 154 -0.67 10.16 -15.35
N GLN A 155 -0.75 9.77 -14.08
CA GLN A 155 0.41 9.63 -13.19
C GLN A 155 1.06 8.24 -13.26
N MET A 156 0.51 7.29 -14.03
CA MET A 156 0.99 5.91 -14.06
C MET A 156 2.40 5.77 -14.62
N SER A 157 2.86 6.75 -15.42
CA SER A 157 4.23 6.78 -15.96
C SER A 157 5.34 6.93 -14.90
N ARG A 158 4.97 7.22 -13.65
CA ARG A 158 5.88 7.35 -12.51
C ARG A 158 6.34 6.02 -11.92
N ILE A 159 5.62 4.93 -12.23
CA ILE A 159 5.90 3.55 -11.80
C ILE A 159 6.43 2.77 -12.99
#